data_AF-S7WW78-F1
#
_entry.id   AF-S7WW78-F1
#
_cell.length_a   1.000
_cell.length_b   1.000
_cell.length_c   1.000
_cell.angle_alpha   90.00
_cell.angle_beta   90.00
_cell.angle_gamma   90.00
#
_symmetry.space_group_name_H-M   'P 1'
#
loop_
_entity.id
_entity.type
_entity.pdbx_description
1 polymer ?
#
loop_
_entity_poly.entity_id
_entity_poly.type
_entity_poly.pdbx_seq_one_letter_code
_entity_poly.pdbx_strand_id
1 'polypeptide(L)' 'MLGYLVNPKTGACLYNFFHHKLTTILIFALGTSLNMPILILSGIILFGHSAMDRIFGYGLKYNDDFKHTHLGEIGK' A
#
# COMPACT_ATOMS: atom_id res chain seq x y z
N MET A 1 -1.00 7.29 5.49
CA MET A 1 -0.78 8.75 5.55
C MET A 1 -0.25 9.21 6.90
N LEU A 2 -0.72 8.69 8.04
CA LEU A 2 -0.26 9.12 9.37
C LEU A 2 1.27 9.16 9.57
N GLY A 3 2.03 8.27 8.95
CA GLY A 3 3.50 8.30 9.00
C GLY A 3 4.15 9.60 8.50
N TYR A 4 3.48 10.33 7.60
CA TYR A 4 3.96 11.62 7.10
C TYR A 4 3.87 12.74 8.14
N LEU A 5 3.12 12.55 9.23
CA LEU A 5 3.15 13.47 10.38
C LEU A 5 4.50 13.45 11.12
N VAL A 6 5.26 12.36 10.99
CA VAL A 6 6.59 12.22 11.60
C VAL A 6 7.67 12.76 10.66
N ASN A 7 7.76 12.20 9.44
CA ASN A 7 8.63 12.67 8.36
C ASN A 7 8.31 11.91 7.05
N PRO A 8 8.82 12.37 5.88
CA PRO A 8 8.59 11.71 4.59
C PRO A 8 9.05 10.25 4.53
N LYS A 9 10.18 9.89 5.14
CA LYS A 9 10.72 8.51 5.13
C LYS A 9 9.78 7.54 5.86
N THR A 10 9.34 7.90 7.06
CA THR A 10 8.39 7.12 7.85
C THR A 10 7.03 7.02 7.14
N GLY A 11 6.58 8.12 6.53
CA GLY A 11 5.40 8.16 5.70
C GLY A 11 5.45 7.21 4.50
N ALA A 12 6.54 7.28 3.73
CA ALA A 12 6.77 6.44 2.55
C ALA A 12 6.88 4.96 2.93
N CYS A 13 7.62 4.63 3.99
CA CYS A 13 7.75 3.26 4.49
C CYS A 13 6.39 2.64 4.86
N LEU A 14 5.62 3.33 5.72
CA LEU A 14 4.30 2.85 6.13
C LEU A 14 3.32 2.77 4.96
N TYR A 15 3.30 3.76 4.07
CA TYR A 15 2.46 3.72 2.88
C TYR A 15 2.83 2.53 2.00
N ASN A 16 4.12 2.36 1.66
CA ASN A 16 4.58 1.30 0.78
C ASN A 16 4.29 -0.08 1.36
N PHE A 17 4.42 -0.28 2.68
CA PHE A 17 4.11 -1.55 3.34
C PHE A 17 2.67 -2.02 3.05
N PHE A 18 1.68 -1.14 3.21
CA PHE A 18 0.27 -1.47 2.96
C PHE A 18 -0.10 -1.49 1.47
N HIS A 19 0.67 -0.82 0.60
CA HIS A 19 0.41 -0.75 -0.85
C HIS A 19 1.30 -1.71 -1.66
N HIS A 20 2.15 -2.49 -1.02
CA HIS A 20 2.96 -3.50 -1.68
C HIS A 20 2.13 -4.76 -1.91
N LYS A 21 1.89 -5.12 -3.17
CA LYS A 21 0.99 -6.23 -3.55
C LYS A 21 1.45 -7.60 -3.01
N LEU A 22 2.75 -7.81 -2.78
CA LEU A 22 3.21 -9.03 -2.11
C LEU A 22 2.69 -9.11 -0.67
N THR A 23 2.71 -8.00 0.09
CA THR A 23 2.19 -7.96 1.47
C THR A 23 0.71 -8.34 1.49
N THR A 24 -0.07 -7.82 0.55
CA THR A 24 -1.51 -8.10 0.47
C THR A 24 -1.78 -9.56 0.09
N ILE A 25 -1.00 -10.14 -0.83
CA ILE A 25 -1.09 -11.55 -1.21
C ILE A 25 -0.72 -12.45 -0.02
N LEU A 26 0.30 -12.09 0.75
CA LEU A 26 0.69 -12.84 1.95
C LEU A 26 -0.42 -12.80 3.02
N ILE A 27 -1.06 -11.65 3.24
CA ILE A 27 -2.20 -11.55 4.18
C ILE A 27 -3.36 -12.44 3.73
N PHE A 28 -3.70 -12.42 2.43
CA PHE A 28 -4.73 -13.29 1.86
C PHE A 28 -4.38 -14.77 2.04
N ALA A 29 -3.15 -15.17 1.70
CA ALA A 29 -2.68 -16.54 1.83
C ALA A 29 -2.66 -17.02 3.29
N LEU A 30 -2.24 -16.18 4.23
CA LEU A 30 -2.33 -16.48 5.66
C LEU A 30 -3.78 -16.66 6.11
N GLY A 31 -4.69 -15.78 5.66
CA GLY A 31 -6.10 -15.88 5.96
C GLY A 31 -6.74 -17.18 5.46
N THR A 32 -6.38 -17.63 4.27
CA THR A 32 -6.86 -18.91 3.71
C THR A 32 -6.25 -20.10 4.44
N SER A 33 -4.94 -20.09 4.73
CA SER A 33 -4.28 -21.17 5.48
C SER A 33 -4.82 -21.33 6.91
N LEU A 34 -5.22 -20.23 7.56
CA LEU A 34 -5.76 -20.24 8.92
C LEU A 34 -7.29 -20.33 8.97
N ASN A 35 -7.98 -20.39 7.84
CA ASN A 35 -9.45 -20.33 7.74
C ASN A 35 -10.04 -19.12 8.50
N MET A 36 -9.41 -17.95 8.38
CA MET A 36 -9.85 -16.72 9.04
C MET A 36 -10.48 -15.74 8.03
N PRO A 37 -11.82 -15.66 7.94
CA PRO A 37 -12.51 -14.83 6.95
C PRO A 37 -12.11 -13.35 6.99
N ILE A 38 -11.80 -12.84 8.18
CA ILE A 38 -11.37 -11.44 8.38
C ILE A 38 -10.03 -11.17 7.68
N LEU A 39 -9.08 -12.10 7.76
CA LEU A 39 -7.77 -11.96 7.09
C LEU A 39 -7.91 -12.08 5.57
N ILE A 40 -8.75 -13.01 5.11
CA ILE A 40 -9.07 -13.16 3.68
C ILE A 40 -9.64 -11.85 3.13
N LEU A 41 -10.68 -11.31 3.78
CA LEU A 41 -11.31 -10.05 3.40
C LEU A 41 -10.32 -8.88 3.45
N SER A 42 -9.48 -8.81 4.49
CA SER A 42 -8.44 -7.78 4.61
C SER A 42 -7.45 -7.83 3.44
N GLY A 43 -7.00 -9.03 3.05
CA GLY A 43 -6.11 -9.22 1.90
C GLY A 43 -6.74 -8.76 0.59
N ILE A 44 -8.02 -9.11 0.36
CA ILE A 44 -8.79 -8.68 -0.82
C ILE A 44 -8.92 -7.16 -0.86
N ILE A 45 -9.33 -6.53 0.25
CA ILE A 45 -9.51 -5.07 0.34
C ILE A 45 -8.17 -4.37 0.11
N LEU A 46 -7.08 -4.81 0.76
CA LEU A 46 -5.77 -4.19 0.60
C LEU A 46 -5.24 -4.32 -0.84
N PHE A 47 -5.44 -5.48 -1.48
CA PHE A 47 -5.06 -5.66 -2.88
C PHE A 47 -5.86 -4.75 -3.81
N GLY A 48 -7.18 -4.70 -3.63
CA GLY A 48 -8.08 -3.83 -4.40
C GLY A 48 -7.75 -2.35 -4.21
N HIS A 49 -7.50 -1.92 -2.97
CA HIS A 49 -7.07 -0.56 -2.64
C HIS A 49 -5.75 -0.21 -3.32
N SER A 50 -4.74 -1.09 -3.22
CA SER A 50 -3.44 -0.92 -3.87
C SER A 50 -3.53 -0.87 -5.40
N ALA A 51 -4.45 -1.63 -6.01
CA ALA A 51 -4.69 -1.59 -7.44
C ALA A 51 -5.41 -0.29 -7.87
N MET A 52 -6.44 0.11 -7.13
CA MET A 52 -7.19 1.35 -7.35
C MET A 52 -6.28 2.59 -7.25
N ASP A 53 -5.39 2.63 -6.25
CA ASP A 53 -4.43 3.73 -6.08
C ASP A 53 -3.58 3.96 -7.35
N ARG A 54 -3.15 2.89 -8.01
CA ARG A 54 -2.37 2.98 -9.26
C ARG A 54 -3.16 3.53 -10.43
N ILE A 55 -4.47 3.31 -10.48
CA ILE A 55 -5.35 3.90 -11.51
C ILE A 55 -5.36 5.43 -11.36
N PHE A 56 -5.30 5.92 -10.13
CA PHE A 56 -5.25 7.36 -9.83
C PHE A 56 -3.83 7.94 -9.81
N GLY A 57 -2.83 7.20 -10.29
CA GLY A 57 -1.42 7.65 -10.35
C GLY A 57 -0.67 7.56 -9.02
N TYR A 58 -1.29 7.04 -7.96
CA TYR A 58 -0.59 6.79 -6.70
C TYR A 58 0.27 5.52 -6.83
N GLY A 59 1.58 5.72 -7.00
CA GLY A 59 2.57 4.66 -6.93
C GLY A 59 3.21 4.49 -5.54
N LEU A 60 4.11 3.51 -5.41
CA LEU A 60 5.04 3.42 -4.29
C LEU A 60 5.87 4.70 -4.18
N LYS A 61 6.05 5.17 -2.95
CA LYS A 61 6.58 6.48 -2.57
C LYS A 61 8.07 6.44 -2.40
N TYR A 62 8.74 7.48 -2.87
CA TYR A 62 10.11 7.77 -2.49
C TYR A 62 10.18 8.43 -1.12
N ASN A 63 11.39 8.49 -0.56
CA ASN A 63 11.66 8.89 0.82
C ASN A 63 11.76 10.42 1.02
N ASP A 64 11.48 11.19 -0.03
CA ASP A 64 11.64 12.63 -0.15
C ASP A 64 10.29 13.37 -0.14
N ASP A 65 9.27 12.88 -0.86
CA ASP A 65 7.96 13.54 -0.95
C ASP A 65 6.81 12.55 -1.21
N PHE A 66 5.60 12.88 -0.76
CA PHE A 66 4.40 12.06 -1.00
C PHE A 66 3.98 11.99 -2.48
N LYS A 67 4.24 13.04 -3.26
CA LYS A 67 3.91 13.10 -4.69
C LYS A 67 4.92 12.36 -5.54
N HIS A 68 6.14 12.15 -5.06
CA HIS A 68 7.17 11.47 -5.81
C HIS A 68 6.99 9.95 -5.71
N THR A 69 6.66 9.32 -6.83
CA THR A 69 6.40 7.88 -6.89
C THR A 69 7.16 7.22 -8.03
N HIS A 70 7.28 5.89 -7.99
CA HIS A 70 7.85 5.13 -9.12
C HIS A 70 7.04 5.21 -10.44
N LEU A 71 5.80 5.72 -10.41
CA LEU A 71 4.99 5.97 -11.61
C LEU A 71 5.19 7.39 -12.15
N GLY A 72 6.02 8.20 -11.49
CA GLY A 72 6.15 9.63 -11.75
C GLY A 72 5.58 10.47 -10.60
N GLU A 73 5.52 11.78 -10.84
CA GLU A 73 5.03 12.75 -9.88
C GLU A 73 3.51 12.91 -10.01
N ILE A 74 2.80 12.87 -8.89
CA ILE A 74 1.33 12.94 -8.87
C ILE A 74 0.86 14.34 -9.29
N GLY A 75 -0.09 14.38 -10.23
CA GLY A 75 -0.70 15.62 -10.71
C GLY A 75 0.10 16.36 -11.79
N LYS A 76 1.11 15.69 -12.37
CA LYS A 76 1.76 16.12 -13.61
C LYS A 76 1.24 15.33 -14.81
#